data_AF-A0A356L5F0-F1
#
_entry.id   AF-A0A356L5F0-F1
#
_cell.length_a   1.000
_cell.length_b   1.000
_cell.length_c   1.000
_cell.angle_alpha   90.00
_cell.angle_beta   90.00
_cell.angle_gamma   90.00
#
_symmetry.space_group_name_H-M   'P 1'
#
loop_
_entity.id
_entity.type
_entity.pdbx_description
1 polymer ?
#
loop_
_entity_poly.entity_id
_entity_poly.type
_entity_poly.pdbx_seq_one_letter_code
_entity_poly.pdbx_strand_id
1 'polypeptide(L)'
;APGVVLTTLMSTIVVLIVVATLFLTRLIVVDNRFIRFLLIFAISILVSQILMWILSRGLGVQYDFWTSLLTSGIMVFLGTLYLLFDFENIRRIVEKGAPKTMEWYASFGLVFTVVWLYMEILPIIARIFFNRD
;
A
#
# COMPACT_ATOMS: atom_id res chain seq x y z
N ALA A 1 7.81 -14.98 18.34
CA ALA A 1 8.77 -14.06 17.69
C ALA A 1 8.53 -12.61 18.13
N PRO A 2 9.10 -12.16 19.26
CA PRO A 2 8.88 -10.82 19.81
C PRO A 2 9.53 -9.66 19.02
N GLY A 3 10.32 -9.93 17.97
CA GLY A 3 11.00 -8.91 17.16
C GLY A 3 10.27 -8.47 15.88
N VAL A 4 9.34 -9.27 15.36
CA VAL A 4 8.73 -9.04 14.02
C VAL A 4 7.95 -7.72 14.00
N VAL A 5 7.08 -7.51 14.98
CA VAL A 5 6.21 -6.33 15.07
C VAL A 5 7.02 -5.04 15.11
N LEU A 6 8.06 -4.99 15.93
CA LEU A 6 8.93 -3.80 16.05
C LEU A 6 9.64 -3.50 14.74
N THR A 7 10.20 -4.53 14.08
CA THR A 7 10.86 -4.35 12.78
C THR A 7 9.89 -3.87 11.70
N THR A 8 8.64 -4.39 11.68
CA THR A 8 7.60 -3.94 10.76
C THR A 8 7.23 -2.48 10.97
N LEU A 9 7.02 -2.06 12.22
CA LEU A 9 6.72 -0.66 12.54
C LEU A 9 7.84 0.27 12.05
N MET A 10 9.10 -0.08 12.33
CA MET A 10 10.24 0.71 11.87
C MET A 10 10.31 0.78 10.34
N SER A 11 10.06 -0.32 9.64
CA SER A 11 10.01 -0.34 8.18
C SER A 11 8.90 0.56 7.62
N THR A 12 7.68 0.51 8.19
CA THR A 12 6.56 1.38 7.77
C THR A 12 6.91 2.86 7.96
N ILE A 13 7.54 3.23 9.08
CA ILE A 13 7.98 4.61 9.35
C ILE A 13 9.03 5.05 8.33
N VAL A 14 10.02 4.20 8.03
CA VAL A 14 11.06 4.51 7.04
C VAL A 14 10.43 4.75 5.66
N VAL A 15 9.51 3.87 5.23
CA VAL A 15 8.81 4.02 3.95
C VAL A 15 8.02 5.33 3.90
N LEU A 16 7.27 5.64 4.96
CA LEU A 16 6.51 6.89 5.05
C LEU A 16 7.42 8.13 4.94
N ILE A 17 8.56 8.15 5.66
CA ILE A 17 9.53 9.26 5.61
C ILE A 17 10.14 9.41 4.22
N VAL A 18 10.51 8.30 3.58
CA VAL A 18 11.10 8.30 2.23
C VAL A 18 10.09 8.85 1.22
N VAL A 19 8.85 8.35 1.23
CA VAL A 19 7.80 8.82 0.32
C VAL A 19 7.46 10.29 0.57
N ALA A 20 7.35 10.70 1.84
CA ALA A 20 7.10 12.10 2.21
C ALA A 20 8.22 13.02 1.70
N THR A 21 9.48 12.61 1.86
CA THR A 21 10.65 13.38 1.40
C THR A 21 10.68 13.49 -0.13
N LEU A 22 10.43 12.38 -0.85
CA LEU A 22 10.32 12.35 -2.31
C LEU A 22 9.20 13.25 -2.84
N PHE A 23 8.07 13.28 -2.15
CA PHE A 23 6.95 14.15 -2.51
C PHE A 23 7.26 15.63 -2.26
N LEU A 24 7.81 15.96 -1.08
CA LEU A 24 8.17 17.34 -0.72
C LEU A 24 9.25 17.94 -1.63
N THR A 25 10.23 17.13 -2.04
CA THR A 25 11.27 17.53 -2.99
C THR A 25 10.76 17.71 -4.42
N ARG A 26 9.48 17.43 -4.69
CA ARG A 26 8.84 17.48 -6.01
C ARG A 26 9.58 16.67 -7.09
N LEU A 27 10.34 15.65 -6.68
CA LEU A 27 11.00 14.72 -7.62
C LEU A 27 9.97 13.91 -8.42
N ILE A 28 8.80 13.65 -7.83
CA ILE A 28 7.73 12.86 -8.44
C ILE A 28 6.48 13.72 -8.55
N VAL A 29 6.03 14.00 -9.77
CA VAL A 29 4.79 14.73 -10.03
C VAL A 29 3.68 13.73 -10.35
N VAL A 30 2.62 13.73 -9.54
CA VAL A 30 1.47 12.85 -9.69
C VAL A 30 0.48 13.47 -10.69
N ASP A 31 0.58 13.08 -11.96
CA ASP A 31 -0.32 13.51 -13.04
C ASP A 31 -1.66 12.73 -13.01
N ASN A 32 -2.70 13.24 -13.67
CA ASN A 32 -3.97 12.52 -13.87
C ASN A 32 -3.79 11.18 -14.58
N ARG A 33 -2.76 11.04 -15.43
CA ARG A 33 -2.40 9.74 -16.05
C ARG A 33 -1.94 8.72 -15.02
N PHE A 34 -1.17 9.14 -14.01
CA PHE A 34 -0.74 8.28 -12.91
C PHE A 34 -1.92 7.80 -12.08
N ILE A 35 -2.88 8.68 -11.79
CA ILE A 35 -4.09 8.33 -11.03
C ILE A 35 -4.92 7.28 -11.77
N ARG A 36 -5.11 7.44 -13.09
CA ARG A 36 -5.80 6.45 -13.92
C ARG A 36 -5.08 5.11 -13.92
N PHE A 37 -3.76 5.13 -14.04
CA PHE A 37 -2.94 3.92 -13.95
C PHE A 37 -3.13 3.22 -12.60
N LEU A 38 -3.06 3.96 -11.49
CA LEU A 38 -3.23 3.43 -10.15
C LEU A 38 -4.62 2.80 -9.94
N LEU A 39 -5.68 3.46 -10.43
CA LEU A 39 -7.05 2.93 -10.38
C LEU A 39 -7.20 1.63 -11.16
N ILE A 40 -6.69 1.56 -12.39
CA ILE A 40 -6.75 0.34 -13.21
C ILE A 40 -6.01 -0.78 -12.48
N PHE A 41 -4.81 -0.51 -11.98
CA PHE A 41 -3.98 -1.48 -11.28
C PHE A 41 -4.66 -2.01 -10.00
N ALA A 42 -5.30 -1.14 -9.22
CA ALA A 42 -6.06 -1.53 -8.02
C ALA A 42 -7.26 -2.41 -8.36
N ILE A 43 -8.01 -2.08 -9.42
CA ILE A 43 -9.13 -2.91 -9.90
C ILE A 43 -8.62 -4.27 -10.38
N SER A 44 -7.52 -4.32 -11.14
CA SER A 44 -6.91 -5.57 -11.60
C SER A 44 -6.53 -6.48 -10.43
N ILE A 45 -5.95 -5.92 -9.38
CA ILE A 45 -5.64 -6.67 -8.15
C ILE A 45 -6.91 -7.20 -7.50
N LEU A 46 -7.92 -6.35 -7.27
CA LEU A 46 -9.18 -6.77 -6.64
C LEU A 46 -9.81 -7.96 -7.38
N VAL A 47 -9.86 -7.87 -8.71
CA VAL A 47 -10.39 -8.95 -9.57
C VAL A 47 -9.55 -10.21 -9.43
N SER A 48 -8.22 -10.10 -9.41
CA SER A 48 -7.33 -11.26 -9.22
C SER A 48 -7.55 -11.96 -7.88
N GLN A 49 -7.77 -11.20 -6.80
CA GLN A 49 -8.00 -11.76 -5.47
C GLN A 49 -9.36 -12.45 -5.37
N ILE A 50 -10.41 -11.86 -5.96
CA ILE A 50 -11.73 -12.49 -6.03
C ILE A 50 -11.66 -13.81 -6.82
N LEU A 51 -10.95 -13.80 -7.96
CA LEU A 51 -10.78 -14.99 -8.78
C LEU A 51 -10.05 -16.10 -8.02
N MET A 52 -8.96 -15.78 -7.31
CA MET A 52 -8.24 -16.75 -6.48
C MET A 52 -9.08 -17.27 -5.32
N TRP A 53 -9.93 -16.44 -4.70
CA TRP A 53 -10.85 -16.87 -3.65
C TRP A 53 -11.90 -17.87 -4.18
N ILE A 54 -12.39 -17.69 -5.40
CA ILE A 54 -13.31 -18.64 -6.05
C ILE A 54 -12.57 -19.95 -6.41
N LEU A 55 -11.39 -19.85 -7.02
CA LEU A 55 -10.58 -21.00 -7.43
C LEU A 55 -10.12 -21.85 -6.25
N SER A 56 -9.71 -21.23 -5.14
CA SER A 56 -9.30 -21.95 -3.93
C SER A 56 -10.44 -22.78 -3.34
N ARG A 57 -11.69 -22.31 -3.40
CA ARG A 57 -12.87 -23.05 -2.94
C ARG A 57 -13.35 -24.13 -3.91
N GLY A 58 -13.19 -23.91 -5.22
CA GLY A 58 -13.68 -24.83 -6.25
C GLY A 58 -12.70 -25.93 -6.64
N LEU A 59 -11.40 -25.62 -6.72
CA LEU A 59 -10.36 -26.51 -7.25
C LEU A 59 -9.30 -26.89 -6.22
N GLY A 60 -9.40 -26.40 -4.98
CA GLY A 60 -8.44 -26.70 -3.92
C GLY A 60 -7.02 -26.18 -4.19
N VAL A 61 -6.87 -25.19 -5.08
CA VAL A 61 -5.58 -24.57 -5.39
C VAL A 61 -5.07 -23.87 -4.14
N GLN A 62 -3.99 -24.38 -3.57
CA GLN A 62 -3.31 -23.77 -2.43
C GLN A 62 -2.31 -22.73 -2.92
N TYR A 63 -2.19 -21.62 -2.19
CA TYR A 63 -1.20 -20.61 -2.48
C TYR A 63 0.19 -21.16 -2.20
N ASP A 64 1.01 -21.22 -3.24
CA ASP A 64 2.41 -21.60 -3.10
C ASP A 64 3.19 -20.54 -2.28
N PHE A 65 4.24 -20.99 -1.59
CA PHE A 65 5.05 -20.14 -0.71
C PHE A 65 5.64 -18.92 -1.45
N TRP A 66 6.06 -19.12 -2.70
CA TRP A 66 6.65 -18.10 -3.56
C TRP A 66 5.64 -17.08 -4.09
N THR A 67 4.44 -17.54 -4.48
CA THR A 67 3.43 -16.67 -5.08
C THR A 67 2.90 -15.65 -4.08
N SER A 68 2.79 -16.05 -2.82
CA SER A 68 2.31 -15.20 -1.75
C SER A 68 3.34 -14.16 -1.27
N LEU A 69 4.65 -14.44 -1.38
CA LEU A 69 5.70 -13.44 -1.10
C LEU A 69 5.79 -12.38 -2.19
N LEU A 70 5.75 -12.81 -3.46
CA LEU A 70 5.69 -11.92 -4.62
C LEU A 70 4.48 -11.00 -4.57
N THR A 71 3.32 -11.55 -4.21
CA THR A 71 2.08 -10.77 -4.09
C THR A 71 2.22 -9.68 -3.04
N SER A 72 2.66 -9.99 -1.82
CA SER A 72 2.87 -8.96 -0.78
C SER A 72 3.91 -7.91 -1.19
N GLY A 73 4.99 -8.30 -1.87
CA GLY A 73 5.97 -7.34 -2.39
C GLY A 73 5.35 -6.33 -3.37
N ILE A 74 4.50 -6.82 -4.29
CA ILE A 74 3.75 -5.98 -5.23
C ILE A 74 2.76 -5.08 -4.46
N MET A 75 2.10 -5.58 -3.42
CA MET A 75 1.17 -4.78 -2.61
C MET A 75 1.89 -3.68 -1.81
N VAL A 76 3.09 -3.94 -1.28
CA VAL A 76 3.88 -2.89 -0.62
C VAL A 76 4.26 -1.82 -1.62
N PHE A 77 4.72 -2.20 -2.82
CA PHE A 77 5.01 -1.25 -3.89
C PHE A 77 3.77 -0.41 -4.23
N LEU A 78 2.61 -1.04 -4.40
CA LEU A 78 1.34 -0.35 -4.60
C LEU A 78 1.03 0.62 -3.45
N GLY A 79 1.20 0.19 -2.20
CA GLY A 79 0.96 1.02 -1.02
C GLY A 79 1.80 2.30 -1.04
N THR A 80 3.05 2.23 -1.49
CA THR A 80 3.89 3.43 -1.65
C THR A 80 3.36 4.39 -2.72
N LEU A 81 2.80 3.87 -3.82
CA LEU A 81 2.18 4.67 -4.87
C LEU A 81 0.87 5.31 -4.40
N TYR A 82 0.07 4.59 -3.61
CA TYR A 82 -1.12 5.14 -2.97
C TYR A 82 -0.78 6.27 -1.98
N LEU A 83 0.33 6.13 -1.25
CA LEU A 83 0.78 7.15 -0.30
C LEU A 83 1.17 8.45 -1.05
N LEU A 84 1.83 8.34 -2.21
CA LEU A 84 2.06 9.49 -3.11
C LEU A 84 0.76 10.10 -3.62
N PHE A 85 -0.21 9.27 -3.99
CA PHE A 85 -1.53 9.72 -4.41
C PHE A 85 -2.28 10.46 -3.30
N ASP A 86 -2.23 9.97 -2.07
CA ASP A 86 -2.85 10.62 -0.92
C ASP A 86 -2.26 12.01 -0.66
N PHE A 87 -0.93 12.14 -0.73
CA PHE A 87 -0.28 13.45 -0.60
C PHE A 87 -0.65 14.42 -1.72
N GLU A 88 -0.70 13.96 -2.97
CA GLU A 88 -1.16 14.78 -4.08
C GLU A 88 -2.63 15.19 -3.91
N ASN A 89 -3.49 14.27 -3.45
CA ASN A 89 -4.89 14.56 -3.22
C ASN A 89 -5.07 15.63 -2.14
N ILE A 90 -4.35 15.51 -1.02
CA ILE A 90 -4.32 16.54 0.05
C ILE A 90 -3.88 17.89 -0.53
N ARG A 91 -2.80 17.91 -1.31
CA ARG A 91 -2.30 19.14 -1.94
C ARG A 91 -3.35 19.78 -2.86
N ARG A 92 -4.02 19.00 -3.71
CA ARG A 92 -5.08 19.49 -4.61
C ARG A 92 -6.29 20.03 -3.86
N ILE A 93 -6.67 19.41 -2.74
CA ILE A 93 -7.78 19.87 -1.88
C ILE A 93 -7.44 21.24 -1.27
N VAL A 94 -6.21 21.40 -0.78
CA VAL A 94 -5.71 22.67 -0.21
C VAL A 94 -5.59 23.75 -1.29
N GLU A 95 -5.00 23.45 -2.44
CA GLU A 95 -4.83 24.40 -3.55
C GLU A 95 -6.18 24.89 -4.13
N LYS A 96 -7.21 24.03 -4.10
CA LYS A 96 -8.56 24.38 -4.57
C LYS A 96 -9.43 25.08 -3.51
N GLY A 97 -8.93 25.25 -2.28
CA GLY A 97 -9.71 25.85 -1.19
C GLY A 97 -10.99 25.09 -0.87
N ALA A 98 -10.95 23.75 -0.93
CA ALA A 98 -12.13 22.90 -0.76
C ALA A 98 -12.74 23.00 0.66
N PRO A 99 -14.02 22.62 0.86
CA PRO A 99 -14.69 22.70 2.15
C PRO A 99 -13.97 21.92 3.25
N LYS A 100 -14.05 22.42 4.50
CA LYS A 100 -13.38 21.86 5.69
C LYS A 100 -13.72 20.37 5.95
N THR A 101 -14.85 19.89 5.47
CA THR A 101 -15.24 18.47 5.56
C THR A 101 -14.31 17.56 4.76
N MET A 102 -13.67 18.04 3.69
CA MET A 102 -12.73 17.25 2.89
C MET A 102 -11.41 16.95 3.62
N GLU A 103 -11.02 17.77 4.60
CA GLU A 103 -9.79 17.54 5.40
C GLU A 103 -9.86 16.20 6.15
N TRP A 104 -11.04 15.87 6.70
CA TRP A 104 -11.25 14.62 7.41
C TRP A 104 -11.16 13.41 6.47
N TYR A 105 -11.77 13.49 5.29
CA TYR A 105 -11.69 12.42 4.28
C TYR A 105 -10.26 12.19 3.80
N ALA A 106 -9.50 13.27 3.56
CA ALA A 106 -8.12 13.16 3.11
C ALA A 106 -7.20 12.56 4.19
N SER A 107 -7.40 12.97 5.45
CA SER A 107 -6.65 12.42 6.59
C SER A 107 -6.98 10.94 6.82
N PHE A 108 -8.25 10.55 6.70
CA PHE A 108 -8.66 9.15 6.81
C PHE A 108 -8.03 8.26 5.73
N GLY A 109 -8.06 8.71 4.47
CA GLY A 109 -7.44 7.99 3.35
C GLY A 109 -5.95 7.74 3.60
N LEU A 110 -5.22 8.78 4.02
CA LEU A 110 -3.81 8.67 4.35
C LEU A 110 -3.54 7.66 5.48
N VAL A 111 -4.30 7.72 6.58
CA VAL A 111 -4.15 6.76 7.69
C VAL A 111 -4.45 5.34 7.23
N PHE A 112 -5.51 5.16 6.43
CA PHE A 112 -5.87 3.86 5.88
C PHE A 112 -4.73 3.27 5.03
N THR A 113 -4.12 4.07 4.16
CA THR A 113 -2.96 3.65 3.35
C THR A 113 -1.76 3.28 4.22
N VAL A 114 -1.51 4.01 5.32
CA VAL A 114 -0.42 3.67 6.26
C VAL A 114 -0.68 2.34 6.97
N VAL A 115 -1.92 2.12 7.44
CA VAL A 115 -2.31 0.85 8.07
C VAL A 115 -2.25 -0.30 7.07
N TRP A 116 -2.69 -0.09 5.83
CA TRP A 116 -2.53 -1.08 4.76
C TRP A 116 -1.06 -1.43 4.59
N LEU A 117 -0.20 -0.44 4.43
CA LEU A 117 1.23 -0.66 4.21
C LEU A 117 1.87 -1.47 5.35
N TYR A 118 1.45 -1.24 6.60
CA TYR A 118 1.83 -2.08 7.73
C TYR A 118 1.37 -3.54 7.58
N MET A 119 0.10 -3.75 7.21
CA MET A 119 -0.49 -5.08 7.03
C MET A 119 0.18 -5.88 5.91
N GLU A 120 0.79 -5.24 4.91
CA GLU A 120 1.51 -5.91 3.82
C GLU A 120 2.99 -6.16 4.12
N ILE A 121 3.64 -5.25 4.86
CA ILE A 121 5.03 -5.45 5.29
C ILE A 121 5.12 -6.56 6.35
N LEU A 122 4.10 -6.68 7.22
CA LEU A 122 4.08 -7.68 8.29
C LEU A 122 4.27 -9.12 7.77
N PRO A 123 3.52 -9.62 6.76
CA PRO A 123 3.74 -10.93 6.15
C PRO A 123 5.14 -11.13 5.58
N ILE A 124 5.73 -10.09 4.97
CA ILE A 124 7.07 -10.18 4.39
C ILE A 124 8.10 -10.41 5.49
N ILE A 125 8.08 -9.57 6.51
CA ILE A 125 9.04 -9.66 7.63
C ILE A 125 8.80 -10.94 8.42
N ALA A 126 7.55 -11.28 8.73
CA ALA A 126 7.21 -12.51 9.44
C ALA A 126 7.84 -13.73 8.74
N ARG A 127 7.70 -13.85 7.42
CA ARG A 127 8.28 -14.97 6.65
C ARG A 127 9.80 -14.97 6.64
N ILE A 128 10.44 -13.80 6.52
CA ILE A 128 11.90 -13.70 6.58
C ILE A 128 12.42 -14.17 7.95
N PHE A 129 11.71 -13.87 9.02
CA PHE A 129 12.05 -14.33 10.37
C PHE A 129 11.78 -15.83 10.55
N PHE A 130 10.62 -16.34 10.12
CA PHE A 130 10.28 -17.77 10.24
C PHE A 130 11.13 -18.69 9.37
N ASN A 131 11.64 -18.23 8.23
CA ASN A 131 12.56 -19.02 7.37
C ASN A 131 13.99 -19.08 7.93
N ARG A 132 14.28 -18.41 9.05
CA ARG A 132 15.59 -18.43 9.71
C ARG A 132 15.66 -19.41 10.89
N ASP A 133 14.54 -20.03 11.24
CA ASP A 133 14.40 -21.10 12.25
C ASP A 133 14.06 -22.43 11.56
#